data_AF-A0A4Q4V3L4-F1
#
_entry.id   AF-A0A4Q4V3L4-F1
#
_cell.length_a   1.000
_cell.length_b   1.000
_cell.length_c   1.000
_cell.angle_alpha   90.00
_cell.angle_beta   90.00
_cell.angle_gamma   90.00
#
_symmetry.space_group_name_H-M   'P 1'
#
loop_
_entity.id
_entity.type
_entity.pdbx_description
1 polymer ?
#
loop_
_entity_poly.entity_id
_entity_poly.type
_entity_poly.pdbx_seq_one_letter_code
_entity_poly.pdbx_strand_id
1 'polypeptide(L)'
;MLKRNMSSSQSSLGRRKRGSASSSKSNTTPNTSSTKSTGPYDRAFQQHLIDHGIYPHRYEYPDGQVPPSPDNMEEIMQALAEPRPSLSPSHFTQEDFRRFERADAHASKEWQVTSTVIPIIEGDVGDGKCVSGQIPFTNLDHLTDGSLVPGNPDRYYGARPEQLDRQIRTELSGYVLPSTQQDLPIVPNFFLAAKGPDGSLAVAGRQACYDGALGARGIRSLQRYAGMESESDGKAYTITSIYHGGTLKMYTSHPLPPASPEARPEYVTTQIKAYALNSDADTFRTGARAYRNARDWAKLQRDEAIREANEKVIRYNHGASATADNQVLSCPTEVSEVSADNTIDPSSQNTLMQLNHDSNVPSSFYDSETSADELTMDVPPVKRAKSVPRFCRRQSGSNTVTSSINGKDVTLSETAE
;
A
#
# COMPACT_ATOMS: atom_id res chain seq x y z
N MET A 1 30.20 -64.33 30.44
CA MET A 1 30.15 -64.94 31.79
C MET A 1 31.04 -64.11 32.71
N LEU A 2 30.77 -63.88 34.00
CA LEU A 2 29.64 -64.25 34.88
C LEU A 2 28.92 -62.99 35.46
N LYS A 3 28.04 -63.17 36.44
CA LYS A 3 27.23 -62.15 37.16
C LYS A 3 27.29 -62.43 38.69
N ARG A 4 26.73 -61.50 39.50
CA ARG A 4 26.35 -61.58 40.94
C ARG A 4 27.47 -61.34 41.99
N ASN A 5 27.23 -60.74 43.17
CA ASN A 5 26.16 -59.81 43.63
C ASN A 5 26.43 -59.28 45.08
N MET A 6 25.75 -58.19 45.51
CA MET A 6 25.49 -57.78 46.93
C MET A 6 26.72 -57.32 47.76
N SER A 7 26.71 -56.57 48.89
CA SER A 7 25.79 -55.64 49.63
C SER A 7 26.54 -55.13 50.90
N SER A 8 26.19 -54.11 51.72
CA SER A 8 25.27 -52.94 51.70
C SER A 8 25.48 -52.09 53.00
N SER A 9 24.82 -50.91 53.15
CA SER A 9 24.56 -50.16 54.43
C SER A 9 25.74 -49.40 55.10
N GLN A 10 25.57 -48.38 55.99
CA GLN A 10 24.64 -47.22 56.10
C GLN A 10 25.11 -46.24 57.23
N SER A 11 24.53 -45.01 57.34
CA SER A 11 24.57 -44.06 58.51
C SER A 11 25.87 -43.23 58.77
N SER A 12 25.91 -42.05 59.45
CA SER A 12 24.90 -40.99 59.76
C SER A 12 25.52 -39.70 60.40
N LEU A 13 24.72 -38.61 60.54
CA LEU A 13 24.91 -37.36 61.36
C LEU A 13 26.02 -36.34 60.95
N GLY A 14 25.94 -35.01 61.22
CA GLY A 14 24.77 -34.14 61.49
C GLY A 14 24.94 -32.94 62.47
N ARG A 15 25.51 -31.77 62.09
CA ARG A 15 25.36 -30.49 62.88
C ARG A 15 25.50 -29.16 62.08
N ARG A 16 25.16 -28.02 62.73
CA ARG A 16 24.61 -26.76 62.16
C ARG A 16 25.59 -25.59 61.84
N LYS A 17 25.39 -24.97 60.67
CA LYS A 17 25.07 -23.53 60.41
C LYS A 17 26.03 -22.38 60.85
N ARG A 18 26.82 -21.89 59.90
CA ARG A 18 27.16 -20.47 59.57
C ARG A 18 27.71 -20.46 58.12
N GLY A 19 27.58 -19.44 57.28
CA GLY A 19 26.88 -18.16 57.46
C GLY A 19 27.43 -17.05 56.55
N SER A 20 27.39 -17.21 55.23
CA SER A 20 27.94 -16.26 54.24
C SER A 20 27.01 -16.13 53.03
N ALA A 21 26.72 -14.91 52.59
CA ALA A 21 25.81 -14.64 51.49
C ALA A 21 26.54 -14.48 50.15
N SER A 22 25.96 -15.02 49.08
CA SER A 22 26.27 -14.67 47.69
C SER A 22 24.96 -14.46 46.93
N SER A 23 24.85 -13.37 46.17
CA SER A 23 23.62 -12.93 45.53
C SER A 23 23.39 -13.64 44.20
N SER A 24 22.72 -14.79 44.24
CA SER A 24 22.20 -15.45 43.04
C SER A 24 21.09 -14.59 42.41
N LYS A 25 21.44 -13.82 41.37
CA LYS A 25 20.48 -13.04 40.58
C LYS A 25 19.40 -13.97 40.03
N SER A 26 18.13 -13.67 40.34
CA SER A 26 16.99 -14.29 39.67
C SER A 26 16.88 -13.72 38.25
N ASN A 27 17.49 -14.39 37.28
CA ASN A 27 17.25 -14.14 35.86
C ASN A 27 15.86 -14.65 35.48
N THR A 28 14.82 -14.02 36.02
CA THR A 28 13.45 -14.13 35.54
C THR A 28 13.35 -13.28 34.27
N THR A 29 13.97 -13.75 33.18
CA THR A 29 13.68 -13.23 31.85
C THR A 29 12.19 -13.38 31.61
N PRO A 30 11.43 -12.30 31.36
CA PRO A 30 10.09 -12.45 30.82
C PRO A 30 10.26 -13.18 29.48
N ASN A 31 9.60 -14.32 29.32
CA ASN A 31 9.39 -14.87 27.99
C ASN A 31 8.44 -13.91 27.29
N THR A 32 8.99 -12.92 26.59
CA THR A 32 8.26 -12.10 25.64
C THR A 32 7.86 -13.02 24.49
N SER A 33 6.74 -13.73 24.67
CA SER A 33 6.03 -14.39 23.60
C SER A 33 5.70 -13.32 22.58
N SER A 34 6.47 -13.27 21.50
CA SER A 34 6.13 -12.46 20.33
C SER A 34 4.73 -12.87 19.91
N THR A 35 3.77 -11.98 20.14
CA THR A 35 2.40 -12.15 19.66
C THR A 35 2.49 -12.27 18.15
N LYS A 36 2.02 -13.39 17.59
CA LYS A 36 2.00 -13.57 16.14
C LYS A 36 1.24 -12.38 15.55
N SER A 37 1.94 -11.54 14.80
CA SER A 37 1.33 -10.31 14.29
C SER A 37 0.23 -10.67 13.29
N THR A 38 -0.98 -10.18 13.54
CA THR A 38 -2.16 -10.57 12.76
C THR A 38 -2.09 -9.87 11.41
N GLY A 39 -2.08 -10.64 10.32
CA GLY A 39 -1.96 -10.13 8.96
C GLY A 39 -3.22 -10.35 8.11
N PRO A 40 -3.38 -9.66 6.97
CA PRO A 40 -4.57 -9.75 6.10
C PRO A 40 -4.99 -11.17 5.66
N TYR A 41 -4.09 -12.14 5.72
CA TYR A 41 -4.37 -13.56 5.45
C TYR A 41 -5.20 -14.23 6.55
N ASP A 42 -5.04 -13.82 7.81
CA ASP A 42 -5.81 -14.35 8.94
C ASP A 42 -7.28 -13.90 8.87
N ARG A 43 -8.21 -14.78 9.27
CA ARG A 43 -9.62 -14.42 9.45
C ARG A 43 -9.83 -13.47 10.63
N ALA A 44 -9.01 -13.58 11.68
CA ALA A 44 -9.06 -12.69 12.85
C ALA A 44 -8.80 -11.23 12.47
N PHE A 45 -7.99 -10.97 11.43
CA PHE A 45 -7.66 -9.61 10.97
C PHE A 45 -8.90 -8.75 10.69
N GLN A 46 -9.92 -9.31 10.03
CA GLN A 46 -11.13 -8.57 9.69
C GLN A 46 -11.97 -8.23 10.92
N GLN A 47 -12.07 -9.15 11.89
CA GLN A 47 -12.76 -8.85 13.15
C GLN A 47 -11.97 -7.80 13.95
N HIS A 48 -10.65 -7.92 13.99
CA HIS A 48 -9.78 -6.95 14.66
C HIS A 48 -9.90 -5.53 14.08
N LEU A 49 -10.08 -5.37 12.76
CA LEU A 49 -10.41 -4.08 12.15
C LEU A 49 -11.75 -3.53 12.67
N ILE A 50 -12.81 -4.35 12.66
CA ILE A 50 -14.16 -3.99 13.12
C ILE A 50 -14.17 -3.61 14.61
N ASP A 51 -13.49 -4.39 15.45
CA ASP A 51 -13.35 -4.18 16.90
C ASP A 51 -12.63 -2.85 17.25
N HIS A 52 -11.91 -2.27 16.28
CA HIS A 52 -11.19 -1.00 16.39
C HIS A 52 -11.80 0.12 15.53
N GLY A 53 -13.03 -0.04 15.03
CA GLY A 53 -13.75 1.00 14.29
C GLY A 53 -13.36 1.15 12.82
N ILE A 54 -12.83 0.10 12.18
CA ILE A 54 -12.40 0.11 10.78
C ILE A 54 -13.29 -0.86 9.99
N TYR A 55 -14.29 -0.31 9.31
CA TYR A 55 -15.42 -1.06 8.75
C TYR A 55 -15.24 -1.37 7.26
N PRO A 56 -15.25 -2.66 6.86
CA PRO A 56 -15.15 -3.05 5.45
C PRO A 56 -16.44 -2.73 4.67
N HIS A 57 -16.35 -2.76 3.34
CA HIS A 57 -17.52 -2.55 2.47
C HIS A 57 -18.64 -3.56 2.76
N ARG A 58 -19.86 -3.03 2.98
CA ARG A 58 -21.06 -3.76 3.43
C ARG A 58 -20.96 -4.33 4.85
N TYR A 59 -20.19 -3.68 5.71
CA TYR A 59 -20.41 -3.80 7.14
C TYR A 59 -21.82 -3.29 7.51
N GLU A 60 -22.45 -4.00 8.45
CA GLU A 60 -23.78 -3.75 9.00
C GLU A 60 -23.64 -3.89 10.53
N TYR A 61 -24.13 -2.91 11.27
CA TYR A 61 -24.09 -2.91 12.73
C TYR A 61 -25.07 -3.97 13.28
N PRO A 62 -24.89 -4.46 14.53
CA PRO A 62 -25.75 -5.52 15.10
C PRO A 62 -27.24 -5.19 15.23
N ASP A 63 -27.64 -3.93 15.02
CA ASP A 63 -29.03 -3.44 15.01
C ASP A 63 -29.62 -3.28 13.59
N GLY A 64 -28.85 -3.62 12.55
CA GLY A 64 -29.24 -3.49 11.14
C GLY A 64 -28.96 -2.12 10.50
N GLN A 65 -28.31 -1.20 11.22
CA GLN A 65 -27.83 0.04 10.60
C GLN A 65 -26.61 -0.20 9.72
N VAL A 66 -26.41 0.65 8.71
CA VAL A 66 -25.20 0.66 7.87
C VAL A 66 -24.47 2.01 8.01
N PRO A 67 -23.13 2.05 8.01
CA PRO A 67 -22.41 3.32 8.05
C PRO A 67 -22.74 4.19 6.81
N PRO A 68 -22.75 5.54 6.95
CA PRO A 68 -23.06 6.43 5.84
C PRO A 68 -21.99 6.39 4.74
N SER A 69 -22.44 6.50 3.48
CA SER A 69 -21.59 6.88 2.34
C SER A 69 -20.95 8.26 2.58
N PRO A 70 -19.80 8.57 1.96
CA PRO A 70 -19.18 9.88 2.13
C PRO A 70 -19.95 10.96 1.38
N ASP A 71 -19.97 12.17 1.95
CA ASP A 71 -20.75 13.31 1.45
C ASP A 71 -20.36 13.74 0.03
N ASN A 72 -19.12 13.47 -0.40
CA ASN A 72 -18.62 13.76 -1.74
C ASN A 72 -18.57 12.55 -2.69
N MET A 73 -19.34 11.48 -2.44
CA MET A 73 -19.42 10.33 -3.35
C MET A 73 -19.81 10.72 -4.79
N GLU A 74 -20.68 11.71 -4.98
CA GLU A 74 -21.05 12.15 -6.34
C GLU A 74 -19.89 12.88 -7.05
N GLU A 75 -19.17 13.76 -6.36
CA GLU A 75 -17.96 14.44 -6.87
C GLU A 75 -16.92 13.41 -7.35
N ILE A 76 -16.68 12.38 -6.54
CA ILE A 76 -15.81 11.24 -6.87
C ILE A 76 -16.32 10.54 -8.13
N MET A 77 -17.60 10.17 -8.19
CA MET A 77 -18.18 9.48 -9.34
C MET A 77 -18.13 10.30 -10.64
N GLN A 78 -18.29 11.63 -10.56
CA GLN A 78 -18.16 12.55 -11.69
C GLN A 78 -16.69 12.61 -12.15
N ALA A 79 -15.74 12.86 -11.25
CA ALA A 79 -14.30 12.89 -11.56
C ALA A 79 -13.81 11.57 -12.20
N LEU A 80 -14.27 10.42 -11.70
CA LEU A 80 -13.95 9.11 -12.28
C LEU A 80 -14.55 8.86 -13.67
N ALA A 81 -15.58 9.61 -14.07
CA ALA A 81 -16.20 9.48 -15.39
C ALA A 81 -15.47 10.28 -16.49
N GLU A 82 -14.84 11.41 -16.12
CA GLU A 82 -14.29 12.44 -17.02
C GLU A 82 -13.50 11.91 -18.23
N PRO A 83 -13.80 12.35 -19.47
CA PRO A 83 -13.15 11.86 -20.69
C PRO A 83 -11.61 12.02 -20.68
N ARG A 84 -10.88 10.90 -20.78
CA ARG A 84 -9.41 10.90 -20.85
C ARG A 84 -8.91 10.61 -22.27
N PRO A 85 -8.24 11.55 -22.96
CA PRO A 85 -7.75 11.36 -24.33
C PRO A 85 -6.85 10.14 -24.52
N SER A 86 -6.03 9.78 -23.53
CA SER A 86 -5.14 8.59 -23.57
C SER A 86 -5.89 7.24 -23.63
N LEU A 87 -7.21 7.25 -23.61
CA LEU A 87 -8.08 6.07 -23.66
C LEU A 87 -9.23 6.25 -24.68
N SER A 88 -9.09 7.19 -25.63
CA SER A 88 -9.93 7.21 -26.82
C SER A 88 -9.68 5.95 -27.67
N PRO A 89 -10.61 5.54 -28.56
CA PRO A 89 -10.38 4.44 -29.50
C PRO A 89 -9.18 4.66 -30.45
N SER A 90 -8.72 5.89 -30.63
CA SER A 90 -7.54 6.23 -31.45
C SER A 90 -6.21 6.17 -30.70
N HIS A 91 -6.21 6.27 -29.37
CA HIS A 91 -5.02 6.20 -28.52
C HIS A 91 -4.89 4.88 -27.74
N PHE A 92 -5.99 4.18 -27.50
CA PHE A 92 -6.01 2.82 -26.97
C PHE A 92 -6.79 1.92 -27.91
N THR A 93 -6.08 1.18 -28.76
CA THR A 93 -6.62 0.43 -29.89
C THR A 93 -7.14 -0.95 -29.48
N GLN A 94 -7.73 -1.69 -30.42
CA GLN A 94 -8.10 -3.09 -30.20
C GLN A 94 -6.88 -4.01 -29.97
N GLU A 95 -5.70 -3.65 -30.48
CA GLU A 95 -4.48 -4.44 -30.27
C GLU A 95 -3.85 -4.17 -28.89
N ASP A 96 -4.01 -2.96 -28.35
CA ASP A 96 -3.66 -2.64 -26.96
C ASP A 96 -4.56 -3.40 -25.97
N PHE A 97 -5.85 -3.53 -26.29
CA PHE A 97 -6.77 -4.41 -25.54
C PHE A 97 -6.30 -5.88 -25.60
N ARG A 98 -6.00 -6.42 -26.78
CA ARG A 98 -5.44 -7.78 -26.92
C ARG A 98 -4.09 -7.97 -26.23
N ARG A 99 -3.30 -6.90 -26.06
CA ARG A 99 -2.06 -6.94 -25.27
C ARG A 99 -2.39 -7.08 -23.77
N PHE A 100 -3.43 -6.40 -23.28
CA PHE A 100 -3.95 -6.60 -21.93
C PHE A 100 -4.53 -8.02 -21.74
N GLU A 101 -5.37 -8.51 -22.66
CA GLU A 101 -5.95 -9.88 -22.60
C GLU A 101 -4.85 -10.95 -22.48
N ARG A 102 -3.79 -10.84 -23.31
CA ARG A 102 -2.62 -11.73 -23.25
C ARG A 102 -1.79 -11.56 -21.96
N ALA A 103 -1.76 -10.37 -21.36
CA ALA A 103 -1.04 -10.15 -20.12
C ALA A 103 -1.78 -10.80 -18.93
N ASP A 104 -3.11 -10.60 -18.83
CA ASP A 104 -3.99 -11.21 -17.82
C ASP A 104 -3.95 -12.74 -17.93
N ALA A 105 -4.19 -13.28 -19.14
CA ALA A 105 -4.24 -14.73 -19.39
C ALA A 105 -2.90 -15.47 -19.20
N HIS A 106 -1.75 -14.78 -19.26
CA HIS A 106 -0.43 -15.39 -19.05
C HIS A 106 0.14 -15.14 -17.63
N ALA A 107 -0.50 -14.32 -16.80
CA ALA A 107 0.00 -13.98 -15.48
C ALA A 107 -0.35 -15.07 -14.44
N SER A 108 0.52 -16.06 -14.29
CA SER A 108 0.34 -17.17 -13.35
C SER A 108 0.64 -16.82 -11.88
N LYS A 109 1.26 -15.67 -11.59
CA LYS A 109 1.62 -15.22 -10.23
C LYS A 109 1.43 -13.71 -10.05
N GLU A 110 1.29 -13.31 -8.78
CA GLU A 110 1.01 -11.93 -8.35
C GLU A 110 2.01 -10.90 -8.89
N TRP A 111 3.31 -11.21 -8.83
CA TRP A 111 4.36 -10.34 -9.37
C TRP A 111 4.22 -10.13 -10.89
N GLN A 112 3.73 -11.15 -11.63
CA GLN A 112 3.49 -11.03 -13.07
C GLN A 112 2.34 -10.06 -13.33
N VAL A 113 1.24 -10.17 -12.58
CA VAL A 113 0.13 -9.21 -12.65
C VAL A 113 0.64 -7.77 -12.42
N THR A 114 1.38 -7.54 -11.33
CA THR A 114 1.91 -6.21 -10.95
C THR A 114 2.97 -5.65 -11.92
N SER A 115 3.61 -6.50 -12.73
CA SER A 115 4.67 -6.10 -13.68
C SER A 115 4.27 -6.10 -15.16
N THR A 116 3.24 -6.85 -15.58
CA THR A 116 2.82 -6.93 -17.00
C THR A 116 1.40 -6.42 -17.24
N VAL A 117 0.49 -6.58 -16.27
CA VAL A 117 -0.94 -6.25 -16.42
C VAL A 117 -1.23 -4.85 -15.88
N ILE A 118 -0.82 -4.60 -14.63
CA ILE A 118 -1.05 -3.33 -13.92
C ILE A 118 -0.51 -2.12 -14.70
N PRO A 119 0.70 -2.12 -15.30
CA PRO A 119 1.17 -0.98 -16.10
C PRO A 119 0.28 -0.61 -17.30
N ILE A 120 -0.48 -1.56 -17.86
CA ILE A 120 -1.42 -1.27 -18.97
C ILE A 120 -2.66 -0.53 -18.43
N ILE A 121 -3.10 -0.86 -17.22
CA ILE A 121 -4.20 -0.18 -16.52
C ILE A 121 -3.74 1.22 -16.06
N GLU A 122 -2.59 1.31 -15.39
CA GLU A 122 -1.99 2.56 -14.91
C GLU A 122 -1.68 3.54 -16.05
N GLY A 123 -1.19 3.02 -17.19
CA GLY A 123 -0.69 3.84 -18.29
C GLY A 123 0.50 4.69 -17.85
N ASP A 124 0.55 5.93 -18.33
CA ASP A 124 1.53 6.88 -17.83
C ASP A 124 1.21 7.27 -16.36
N VAL A 125 2.24 7.18 -15.52
CA VAL A 125 2.23 7.58 -14.10
C VAL A 125 2.85 8.97 -13.89
N GLY A 126 3.49 9.55 -14.91
CA GLY A 126 4.17 10.83 -14.83
C GLY A 126 5.42 10.77 -13.94
N ASP A 127 5.34 11.36 -12.75
CA ASP A 127 6.47 11.40 -11.83
C ASP A 127 6.69 10.08 -11.10
N GLY A 128 7.70 9.32 -11.55
CA GLY A 128 8.11 8.07 -10.90
C GLY A 128 8.48 8.21 -9.42
N LYS A 129 8.81 9.41 -8.92
CA LYS A 129 9.05 9.67 -7.49
C LYS A 129 7.78 9.82 -6.64
N CYS A 130 6.60 9.85 -7.27
CA CYS A 130 5.30 9.88 -6.58
C CYS A 130 4.65 8.49 -6.46
N VAL A 131 5.28 7.41 -6.93
CA VAL A 131 4.75 6.04 -6.89
C VAL A 131 5.75 5.06 -6.28
N SER A 132 5.27 4.09 -5.51
CA SER A 132 6.05 2.96 -5.01
C SER A 132 5.11 1.78 -4.72
N GLY A 133 5.59 0.71 -4.07
CA GLY A 133 4.80 -0.49 -3.77
C GLY A 133 5.65 -1.59 -3.13
N GLN A 134 4.99 -2.55 -2.47
CA GLN A 134 5.63 -3.68 -1.77
C GLN A 134 6.61 -3.26 -0.64
N ILE A 135 6.41 -2.07 -0.08
CA ILE A 135 7.16 -1.54 1.06
C ILE A 135 6.23 -1.48 2.28
N PRO A 136 6.46 -2.28 3.34
CA PRO A 136 5.68 -2.23 4.57
C PRO A 136 5.75 -0.86 5.24
N PHE A 137 4.60 -0.35 5.68
CA PHE A 137 4.41 0.99 6.25
C PHE A 137 4.86 1.07 7.73
N THR A 138 6.10 0.65 8.00
CA THR A 138 6.67 0.46 9.35
C THR A 138 6.90 1.76 10.14
N ASN A 139 6.79 2.92 9.51
CA ASN A 139 6.93 4.21 10.19
C ASN A 139 5.57 4.81 10.61
N LEU A 140 4.43 4.25 10.16
CA LEU A 140 3.11 4.74 10.55
C LEU A 140 2.67 4.21 11.92
N ASP A 141 2.10 5.08 12.74
CA ASP A 141 1.44 4.75 14.00
C ASP A 141 0.34 3.70 13.75
N HIS A 142 0.10 2.78 14.67
CA HIS A 142 -0.92 1.74 14.48
C HIS A 142 -2.34 2.32 14.45
N LEU A 143 -3.19 1.83 13.53
CA LEU A 143 -4.63 2.15 13.53
C LEU A 143 -5.41 1.44 14.65
N THR A 144 -4.82 0.41 15.28
CA THR A 144 -5.47 -0.48 16.26
C THR A 144 -4.72 -0.50 17.59
N ASP A 145 -4.38 -1.67 18.14
CA ASP A 145 -3.62 -1.90 19.38
C ASP A 145 -2.11 -2.10 19.17
N GLY A 146 -1.66 -2.27 17.92
CA GLY A 146 -0.27 -2.61 17.58
C GLY A 146 0.01 -4.10 17.38
N SER A 147 -1.00 -4.97 17.44
CA SER A 147 -0.87 -6.40 17.10
C SER A 147 -0.86 -6.67 15.59
N LEU A 148 -1.46 -5.78 14.78
CA LEU A 148 -1.53 -5.92 13.33
C LEU A 148 -0.18 -5.67 12.65
N VAL A 149 0.05 -6.36 11.52
CA VAL A 149 1.15 -6.03 10.62
C VAL A 149 0.99 -4.61 10.04
N PRO A 150 2.09 -3.93 9.65
CA PRO A 150 1.99 -2.70 8.86
C PRO A 150 1.25 -2.92 7.54
N GLY A 151 0.60 -1.87 7.02
CA GLY A 151 0.06 -1.87 5.66
C GLY A 151 1.18 -2.16 4.64
N ASN A 152 0.87 -2.89 3.57
CA ASN A 152 1.84 -3.24 2.54
C ASN A 152 1.13 -3.39 1.17
N PRO A 153 0.78 -2.27 0.52
CA PRO A 153 0.06 -2.26 -0.74
C PRO A 153 0.98 -2.62 -1.93
N ASP A 154 0.43 -3.32 -2.92
CA ASP A 154 1.17 -3.74 -4.12
C ASP A 154 1.62 -2.54 -4.96
N ARG A 155 0.82 -1.46 -4.99
CA ARG A 155 1.25 -0.11 -5.37
C ARG A 155 0.59 0.95 -4.48
N TYR A 156 1.28 2.05 -4.24
CA TYR A 156 0.73 3.26 -3.65
C TYR A 156 1.27 4.52 -4.34
N TYR A 157 0.48 5.60 -4.28
CA TYR A 157 0.86 6.91 -4.80
C TYR A 157 0.76 7.98 -3.70
N GLY A 158 1.76 8.85 -3.67
CA GLY A 158 1.91 9.94 -2.71
C GLY A 158 2.43 11.21 -3.37
N ALA A 159 2.92 12.14 -2.53
CA ALA A 159 3.70 13.30 -2.93
C ALA A 159 5.19 13.03 -2.70
N ARG A 160 6.08 13.82 -3.31
CA ARG A 160 7.52 13.73 -3.00
C ARG A 160 7.82 14.31 -1.59
N PRO A 161 8.86 13.81 -0.90
CA PRO A 161 9.30 14.36 0.39
C PRO A 161 9.50 15.88 0.38
N GLU A 162 10.05 16.47 -0.68
CA GLU A 162 10.28 17.92 -0.77
C GLU A 162 9.02 18.80 -0.89
N GLN A 163 7.84 18.21 -1.15
CA GLN A 163 6.58 18.98 -1.27
C GLN A 163 5.95 19.36 0.09
N LEU A 164 6.24 18.59 1.15
CA LEU A 164 5.74 18.88 2.50
C LEU A 164 6.85 19.50 3.35
N ASP A 165 6.52 20.57 4.07
CA ASP A 165 7.49 21.27 4.91
C ASP A 165 8.16 20.34 5.94
N ARG A 166 9.42 20.65 6.26
CA ARG A 166 10.27 19.81 7.10
C ARG A 166 9.79 19.72 8.55
N GLN A 167 9.21 20.78 9.10
CA GLN A 167 8.62 20.76 10.44
C GLN A 167 7.40 19.81 10.43
N ILE A 168 6.51 19.96 9.46
CA ILE A 168 5.29 19.14 9.35
C ILE A 168 5.63 17.66 9.13
N ARG A 169 6.63 17.34 8.30
CA ARG A 169 7.14 15.96 8.14
C ARG A 169 7.73 15.36 9.42
N THR A 170 8.28 16.20 10.30
CA THR A 170 8.85 15.76 11.57
C THR A 170 7.74 15.51 12.59
N GLU A 171 6.80 16.45 12.75
CA GLU A 171 5.70 16.37 13.71
C GLU A 171 4.66 15.31 13.34
N LEU A 172 4.34 15.15 12.05
CA LEU A 172 3.34 14.18 11.56
C LEU A 172 3.94 12.87 11.02
N SER A 173 5.21 12.56 11.32
CA SER A 173 5.93 11.40 10.76
C SER A 173 5.10 10.10 10.82
N GLY A 174 4.55 9.74 11.98
CA GLY A 174 3.70 8.56 12.20
C GLY A 174 2.35 8.56 11.46
N TYR A 175 1.99 9.65 10.80
CA TYR A 175 0.73 9.82 10.06
C TYR A 175 0.96 9.90 8.56
N VAL A 176 2.10 10.43 8.11
CA VAL A 176 2.30 10.80 6.71
C VAL A 176 3.59 10.29 6.06
N LEU A 177 4.55 9.74 6.82
CA LEU A 177 5.74 9.08 6.27
C LEU A 177 5.55 7.55 6.35
N PRO A 178 5.37 6.82 5.22
CA PRO A 178 5.10 5.38 5.27
C PRO A 178 6.27 4.56 5.81
N SER A 179 7.50 4.97 5.45
CA SER A 179 8.75 4.31 5.82
C SER A 179 9.77 5.34 6.30
N THR A 180 10.83 4.86 6.98
CA THR A 180 11.97 5.69 7.37
C THR A 180 12.92 5.98 6.20
N GLN A 181 12.74 5.32 5.04
CA GLN A 181 13.44 5.64 3.78
C GLN A 181 12.99 7.01 3.26
N GLN A 182 13.90 8.00 3.32
CA GLN A 182 13.59 9.43 3.18
C GLN A 182 13.36 9.91 1.74
N ASP A 183 13.54 9.03 0.75
CA ASP A 183 13.45 9.28 -0.69
C ASP A 183 12.16 8.71 -1.34
N LEU A 184 11.36 7.97 -0.57
CA LEU A 184 10.08 7.38 -1.01
C LEU A 184 8.92 8.38 -1.01
N PRO A 185 7.82 8.11 -1.76
CA PRO A 185 6.63 8.94 -1.71
C PRO A 185 5.99 8.96 -0.31
N ILE A 186 5.54 10.14 0.11
CA ILE A 186 4.88 10.44 1.39
C ILE A 186 3.41 10.80 1.18
N VAL A 187 2.65 10.89 2.29
CA VAL A 187 1.22 11.21 2.32
C VAL A 187 0.39 10.33 1.35
N PRO A 188 0.49 8.99 1.42
CA PRO A 188 -0.14 8.15 0.41
C PRO A 188 -1.67 8.13 0.55
N ASN A 189 -2.38 8.30 -0.56
CA ASN A 189 -3.85 8.31 -0.56
C ASN A 189 -4.49 7.70 -1.82
N PHE A 190 -3.70 7.06 -2.68
CA PHE A 190 -4.20 6.13 -3.69
C PHE A 190 -3.44 4.81 -3.58
N PHE A 191 -4.16 3.70 -3.51
CA PHE A 191 -3.59 2.36 -3.27
C PHE A 191 -4.15 1.32 -4.23
N LEU A 192 -3.36 0.28 -4.51
CA LEU A 192 -3.76 -0.90 -5.26
C LEU A 192 -3.30 -2.17 -4.52
N ALA A 193 -4.23 -3.10 -4.31
CA ALA A 193 -3.94 -4.50 -4.05
C ALA A 193 -4.17 -5.31 -5.34
N ALA A 194 -3.10 -5.87 -5.91
CA ALA A 194 -3.15 -6.66 -7.14
C ALA A 194 -2.95 -8.14 -6.79
N LYS A 195 -3.78 -9.04 -7.29
CA LYS A 195 -3.74 -10.47 -6.91
C LYS A 195 -3.58 -11.37 -8.14
N GLY A 196 -2.75 -12.39 -8.01
CA GLY A 196 -2.62 -13.45 -9.02
C GLY A 196 -3.89 -14.32 -9.15
N PRO A 197 -3.98 -15.26 -10.11
CA PRO A 197 -5.17 -16.10 -10.32
C PRO A 197 -5.52 -16.99 -9.11
N ASP A 198 -4.51 -17.42 -8.37
CA ASP A 198 -4.66 -18.19 -7.12
C ASP A 198 -4.90 -17.27 -5.89
N GLY A 199 -4.93 -15.95 -6.09
CA GLY A 199 -4.88 -14.94 -5.04
C GLY A 199 -6.25 -14.70 -4.37
N SER A 200 -6.24 -14.49 -3.06
CA SER A 200 -7.49 -14.31 -2.31
C SER A 200 -8.06 -12.89 -2.44
N LEU A 201 -9.15 -12.75 -3.18
CA LEU A 201 -9.96 -11.52 -3.25
C LEU A 201 -10.43 -11.03 -1.86
N ALA A 202 -10.61 -11.94 -0.90
CA ALA A 202 -10.95 -11.58 0.49
C ALA A 202 -9.75 -10.95 1.24
N VAL A 203 -8.52 -11.40 0.96
CA VAL A 203 -7.29 -10.80 1.50
C VAL A 203 -7.08 -9.41 0.90
N ALA A 204 -7.26 -9.25 -0.41
CA ALA A 204 -7.22 -7.93 -1.05
C ALA A 204 -8.30 -6.97 -0.52
N GLY A 205 -9.50 -7.48 -0.18
CA GLY A 205 -10.54 -6.69 0.48
C GLY A 205 -10.11 -6.15 1.85
N ARG A 206 -9.37 -6.95 2.64
CA ARG A 206 -8.81 -6.53 3.93
C ARG A 206 -7.66 -5.53 3.77
N GLN A 207 -6.77 -5.74 2.81
CA GLN A 207 -5.71 -4.78 2.46
C GLN A 207 -6.30 -3.43 2.03
N ALA A 208 -7.19 -3.43 1.03
CA ALA A 208 -7.83 -2.23 0.51
C ALA A 208 -8.70 -1.47 1.55
N CYS A 209 -9.14 -2.14 2.63
CA CYS A 209 -9.80 -1.48 3.76
C CYS A 209 -8.77 -0.85 4.71
N TYR A 210 -7.75 -1.61 5.13
CA TYR A 210 -6.73 -1.17 6.08
C TYR A 210 -5.81 -0.07 5.51
N ASP A 211 -5.29 -0.26 4.29
CA ASP A 211 -4.47 0.74 3.59
C ASP A 211 -5.31 2.00 3.29
N GLY A 212 -6.61 1.83 3.04
CA GLY A 212 -7.57 2.93 2.88
C GLY A 212 -7.76 3.76 4.14
N ALA A 213 -7.88 3.11 5.30
CA ALA A 213 -7.92 3.79 6.59
C ALA A 213 -6.57 4.46 6.95
N LEU A 214 -5.43 3.89 6.54
CA LEU A 214 -4.11 4.49 6.75
C LEU A 214 -3.96 5.81 5.97
N GLY A 215 -4.31 5.82 4.68
CA GLY A 215 -4.33 7.05 3.87
C GLY A 215 -5.37 8.06 4.36
N ALA A 216 -6.56 7.58 4.76
CA ALA A 216 -7.61 8.42 5.33
C ALA A 216 -7.12 9.13 6.61
N ARG A 217 -6.39 8.44 7.51
CA ARG A 217 -5.79 9.08 8.67
C ARG A 217 -4.70 10.10 8.27
N GLY A 218 -3.83 9.77 7.31
CA GLY A 218 -2.70 10.62 6.92
C GLY A 218 -3.12 12.00 6.40
N ILE A 219 -4.07 12.04 5.46
CA ILE A 219 -4.63 13.30 4.94
C ILE A 219 -5.39 14.05 6.04
N ARG A 220 -6.13 13.35 6.90
CA ARG A 220 -6.87 13.96 8.01
C ARG A 220 -5.95 14.67 9.01
N SER A 221 -4.77 14.11 9.27
CA SER A 221 -3.75 14.76 10.11
C SER A 221 -3.20 16.04 9.48
N LEU A 222 -3.06 16.12 8.15
CA LEU A 222 -2.69 17.38 7.46
C LEU A 222 -3.79 18.44 7.52
N GLN A 223 -5.05 18.07 7.27
CA GLN A 223 -6.20 18.99 7.39
C GLN A 223 -6.30 19.58 8.81
N ARG A 224 -6.22 18.72 9.84
CA ARG A 224 -6.20 19.14 11.25
C ARG A 224 -4.98 20.00 11.57
N TYR A 225 -3.81 19.65 11.03
CA TYR A 225 -2.61 20.48 11.15
C TYR A 225 -2.82 21.87 10.55
N ALA A 226 -3.40 21.97 9.34
CA ALA A 226 -3.70 23.23 8.64
C ALA A 226 -4.71 24.13 9.38
N GLY A 227 -5.49 23.58 10.32
CA GLY A 227 -6.53 24.30 11.07
C GLY A 227 -7.95 24.13 10.51
N MET A 228 -8.23 23.01 9.82
CA MET A 228 -9.60 22.65 9.45
C MET A 228 -10.32 22.01 10.64
N GLU A 229 -11.03 22.85 11.41
CA GLU A 229 -11.60 22.51 12.72
C GLU A 229 -12.93 21.72 12.70
N SER A 230 -13.48 21.33 11.54
CA SER A 230 -14.58 20.36 11.53
C SER A 230 -14.11 19.05 12.19
N GLU A 231 -14.86 18.48 13.13
CA GLU A 231 -14.36 17.32 13.90
C GLU A 231 -14.24 16.06 13.03
N SER A 232 -15.23 15.86 12.14
CA SER A 232 -15.15 15.09 10.90
C SER A 232 -15.90 15.88 9.81
N ASP A 233 -15.45 15.81 8.56
CA ASP A 233 -16.09 16.47 7.42
C ASP A 233 -16.98 15.54 6.58
N GLY A 234 -17.09 14.26 6.96
CA GLY A 234 -17.91 13.25 6.26
C GLY A 234 -17.40 12.86 4.87
N LYS A 235 -16.29 13.44 4.40
CA LYS A 235 -15.79 13.29 3.03
C LYS A 235 -14.74 12.21 2.94
N ALA A 236 -14.65 11.63 1.74
CA ALA A 236 -13.53 10.79 1.36
C ALA A 236 -12.53 11.58 0.51
N TYR A 237 -11.27 11.19 0.63
CA TYR A 237 -10.10 11.78 -0.05
C TYR A 237 -8.98 10.74 -0.22
N THR A 238 -9.32 9.45 -0.05
CA THR A 238 -8.45 8.30 -0.24
C THR A 238 -9.16 7.24 -1.08
N ILE A 239 -8.49 6.75 -2.13
CA ILE A 239 -9.02 5.71 -3.01
C ILE A 239 -8.21 4.43 -2.82
N THR A 240 -8.89 3.27 -2.74
CA THR A 240 -8.26 1.96 -2.81
C THR A 240 -8.83 1.13 -3.95
N SER A 241 -7.95 0.47 -4.69
CA SER A 241 -8.30 -0.38 -5.82
C SER A 241 -7.90 -1.83 -5.55
N ILE A 242 -8.68 -2.77 -6.08
CA ILE A 242 -8.33 -4.19 -6.13
C ILE A 242 -8.35 -4.63 -7.59
N TYR A 243 -7.28 -5.28 -8.03
CA TYR A 243 -7.26 -5.99 -9.31
C TYR A 243 -7.09 -7.49 -9.10
N HIS A 244 -7.98 -8.29 -9.68
CA HIS A 244 -7.95 -9.75 -9.60
C HIS A 244 -8.71 -10.38 -10.78
N GLY A 245 -8.04 -11.24 -11.57
CA GLY A 245 -8.62 -12.00 -12.69
C GLY A 245 -9.44 -11.13 -13.65
N GLY A 246 -8.79 -10.22 -14.36
CA GLY A 246 -9.45 -9.23 -15.23
C GLY A 246 -10.32 -8.17 -14.54
N THR A 247 -10.73 -8.35 -13.28
CA THR A 247 -11.68 -7.46 -12.61
C THR A 247 -10.97 -6.37 -11.80
N LEU A 248 -11.32 -5.11 -12.07
CA LEU A 248 -10.97 -3.96 -11.24
C LEU A 248 -12.15 -3.61 -10.33
N LYS A 249 -11.91 -3.48 -9.03
CA LYS A 249 -12.86 -2.90 -8.07
C LYS A 249 -12.25 -1.66 -7.44
N MET A 250 -13.06 -0.62 -7.24
CA MET A 250 -12.62 0.66 -6.71
C MET A 250 -13.48 1.07 -5.52
N TYR A 251 -12.80 1.47 -4.46
CA TYR A 251 -13.36 1.86 -3.17
C TYR A 251 -12.80 3.21 -2.77
N THR A 252 -13.52 3.89 -1.90
CA THR A 252 -13.04 5.08 -1.18
C THR A 252 -13.05 4.78 0.32
N SER A 253 -12.30 5.52 1.12
CA SER A 253 -12.35 5.40 2.58
C SER A 253 -12.38 6.77 3.24
N HIS A 254 -13.28 6.93 4.20
CA HIS A 254 -13.53 8.19 4.91
C HIS A 254 -13.66 7.96 6.42
N PRO A 255 -13.33 8.98 7.25
CA PRO A 255 -13.63 8.97 8.66
C PRO A 255 -15.14 9.17 8.89
N LEU A 256 -15.70 8.49 9.88
CA LEU A 256 -17.04 8.79 10.37
C LEU A 256 -17.02 10.05 11.27
N PRO A 257 -18.18 10.70 11.51
CA PRO A 257 -18.33 11.66 12.60
C PRO A 257 -18.02 10.99 13.95
N PRO A 258 -17.28 11.64 14.86
CA PRO A 258 -16.96 11.05 16.17
C PRO A 258 -18.23 10.93 17.02
N ALA A 259 -18.48 9.74 17.59
CA ALA A 259 -19.62 9.50 18.48
C ALA A 259 -19.54 10.29 19.81
N SER A 260 -18.34 10.71 20.20
CA SER A 260 -18.07 11.68 21.27
C SER A 260 -16.69 12.35 21.05
N PRO A 261 -16.39 13.50 21.68
CA PRO A 261 -15.10 14.18 21.51
C PRO A 261 -13.85 13.36 21.92
N GLU A 262 -14.03 12.34 22.76
CA GLU A 262 -12.97 11.43 23.21
C GLU A 262 -12.93 10.10 22.42
N ALA A 263 -13.84 9.91 21.46
CA ALA A 263 -13.91 8.67 20.67
C ALA A 263 -12.70 8.52 19.73
N ARG A 264 -12.29 7.27 19.51
CA ARG A 264 -11.31 6.92 18.47
C ARG A 264 -11.89 7.29 17.09
N PRO A 265 -11.12 7.87 16.16
CA PRO A 265 -11.56 8.04 14.78
C PRO A 265 -11.91 6.69 14.14
N GLU A 266 -13.18 6.52 13.78
CA GLU A 266 -13.70 5.38 13.04
C GLU A 266 -13.61 5.65 11.53
N TYR A 267 -13.43 4.60 10.73
CA TYR A 267 -13.27 4.66 9.28
C TYR A 267 -14.17 3.62 8.60
N VAL A 268 -14.75 3.95 7.45
CA VAL A 268 -15.47 2.98 6.61
C VAL A 268 -14.96 2.99 5.17
N THR A 269 -14.93 1.80 4.55
CA THR A 269 -14.59 1.61 3.15
C THR A 269 -15.85 1.41 2.29
N THR A 270 -16.12 2.34 1.37
CA THR A 270 -17.32 2.30 0.50
C THR A 270 -16.92 2.03 -0.95
N GLN A 271 -17.55 1.04 -1.59
CA GLN A 271 -17.28 0.73 -3.01
C GLN A 271 -17.88 1.80 -3.92
N ILE A 272 -17.06 2.37 -4.79
CA ILE A 272 -17.47 3.36 -5.80
C ILE A 272 -17.98 2.63 -7.05
N LYS A 273 -17.20 1.69 -7.58
CA LYS A 273 -17.52 0.97 -8.82
C LYS A 273 -16.71 -0.32 -8.99
N ALA A 274 -17.09 -1.12 -9.97
CA ALA A 274 -16.32 -2.27 -10.44
C ALA A 274 -16.43 -2.38 -11.97
N TYR A 275 -15.39 -2.93 -12.60
CA TYR A 275 -15.25 -3.05 -14.05
C TYR A 275 -14.62 -4.42 -14.39
N ALA A 276 -15.24 -5.19 -15.28
CA ALA A 276 -14.62 -6.38 -15.86
C ALA A 276 -13.72 -5.94 -17.01
N LEU A 277 -12.45 -5.62 -16.74
CA LEU A 277 -11.55 -5.04 -17.74
C LEU A 277 -11.26 -6.01 -18.91
N ASN A 278 -11.55 -7.29 -18.78
CA ASN A 278 -11.36 -8.33 -19.79
C ASN A 278 -12.63 -8.73 -20.56
N SER A 279 -13.75 -7.99 -20.46
CA SER A 279 -14.93 -8.27 -21.29
C SER A 279 -14.78 -7.78 -22.73
N ASP A 280 -14.30 -6.55 -22.89
CA ASP A 280 -14.21 -5.83 -24.16
C ASP A 280 -13.37 -4.55 -24.02
N ALA A 281 -12.99 -3.95 -25.16
CA ALA A 281 -12.12 -2.79 -25.20
C ALA A 281 -12.76 -1.49 -24.66
N ASP A 282 -14.09 -1.34 -24.70
CA ASP A 282 -14.77 -0.12 -24.21
C ASP A 282 -15.03 -0.17 -22.70
N THR A 283 -15.28 -1.36 -22.15
CA THR A 283 -15.24 -1.61 -20.71
C THR A 283 -13.81 -1.47 -20.16
N PHE A 284 -12.78 -1.95 -20.88
CA PHE A 284 -11.39 -1.67 -20.51
C PHE A 284 -11.11 -0.16 -20.49
N ARG A 285 -11.37 0.55 -21.60
CA ARG A 285 -11.17 2.01 -21.70
C ARG A 285 -11.91 2.76 -20.58
N THR A 286 -13.08 2.27 -20.17
CA THR A 286 -13.90 2.87 -19.11
C THR A 286 -13.39 2.59 -17.70
N GLY A 287 -12.97 1.37 -17.39
CA GLY A 287 -12.38 1.06 -16.09
C GLY A 287 -10.96 1.62 -15.90
N ALA A 288 -10.13 1.60 -16.95
CA ALA A 288 -8.83 2.26 -16.93
C ALA A 288 -8.94 3.80 -16.84
N ARG A 289 -9.99 4.40 -17.44
CA ARG A 289 -10.29 5.83 -17.30
C ARG A 289 -10.62 6.16 -15.84
N ALA A 290 -11.52 5.40 -15.22
CA ALA A 290 -11.84 5.55 -13.82
C ALA A 290 -10.61 5.39 -12.92
N TYR A 291 -9.77 4.37 -13.13
CA TYR A 291 -8.54 4.17 -12.37
C TYR A 291 -7.59 5.38 -12.43
N ARG A 292 -7.27 5.85 -13.65
CA ARG A 292 -6.34 6.96 -13.86
C ARG A 292 -6.92 8.29 -13.35
N ASN A 293 -8.22 8.53 -13.56
CA ASN A 293 -8.90 9.71 -13.03
C ASN A 293 -8.93 9.71 -11.50
N ALA A 294 -9.20 8.58 -10.87
CA ALA A 294 -9.22 8.45 -9.41
C ALA A 294 -7.84 8.69 -8.77
N ARG A 295 -6.77 8.22 -9.42
CA ARG A 295 -5.38 8.51 -9.03
C ARG A 295 -5.09 10.01 -9.08
N ASP A 296 -5.49 10.65 -10.17
CA ASP A 296 -5.20 12.07 -10.39
C ASP A 296 -6.10 12.96 -9.50
N TRP A 297 -7.36 12.57 -9.23
CA TRP A 297 -8.25 13.21 -8.25
C TRP A 297 -7.71 13.05 -6.81
N ALA A 298 -7.26 11.86 -6.42
CA ALA A 298 -6.64 11.65 -5.11
C ALA A 298 -5.39 12.51 -4.95
N LYS A 299 -4.58 12.65 -6.01
CA LYS A 299 -3.45 13.60 -6.04
C LYS A 299 -3.90 15.05 -5.77
N LEU A 300 -5.01 15.53 -6.34
CA LEU A 300 -5.53 16.86 -6.05
C LEU A 300 -5.89 17.03 -4.56
N GLN A 301 -6.68 16.11 -3.98
CA GLN A 301 -7.10 16.17 -2.58
C GLN A 301 -5.91 16.22 -1.60
N ARG A 302 -4.84 15.47 -1.91
CA ARG A 302 -3.62 15.43 -1.10
C ARG A 302 -2.73 16.65 -1.30
N ASP A 303 -2.45 17.02 -2.54
CA ASP A 303 -1.54 18.12 -2.83
C ASP A 303 -2.14 19.46 -2.32
N GLU A 304 -3.48 19.57 -2.25
CA GLU A 304 -4.19 20.66 -1.56
C GLU A 304 -3.99 20.62 -0.04
N ALA A 305 -4.23 19.48 0.62
CA ALA A 305 -3.99 19.35 2.07
C ALA A 305 -2.51 19.61 2.46
N ILE A 306 -1.56 19.33 1.57
CA ILE A 306 -0.14 19.70 1.71
C ILE A 306 0.04 21.23 1.57
N ARG A 307 -0.58 21.86 0.57
CA ARG A 307 -0.53 23.32 0.35
C ARG A 307 -0.98 24.08 1.60
N GLU A 308 -2.15 23.74 2.13
CA GLU A 308 -2.75 24.44 3.27
C GLU A 308 -1.96 24.25 4.58
N ALA A 309 -1.41 23.04 4.79
CA ALA A 309 -0.55 22.75 5.92
C ALA A 309 0.75 23.57 5.86
N ASN A 310 1.40 23.63 4.69
CA ASN A 310 2.56 24.48 4.44
C ASN A 310 2.23 25.98 4.66
N GLU A 311 1.09 26.46 4.17
CA GLU A 311 0.64 27.84 4.33
C GLU A 311 0.37 28.23 5.79
N LYS A 312 0.04 27.28 6.69
CA LYS A 312 -0.03 27.56 8.12
C LYS A 312 1.35 27.86 8.70
N VAL A 313 2.38 27.08 8.36
CA VAL A 313 3.77 27.32 8.81
C VAL A 313 4.26 28.67 8.30
N ILE A 314 3.99 29.00 7.03
CA ILE A 314 4.32 30.31 6.44
C ILE A 314 3.65 31.44 7.22
N ARG A 315 2.33 31.36 7.49
CA ARG A 315 1.60 32.37 8.26
C ARG A 315 2.12 32.52 9.69
N TYR A 316 2.43 31.42 10.37
CA TYR A 316 2.98 31.44 11.73
C TYR A 316 4.33 32.16 11.78
N ASN A 317 5.24 31.85 10.85
CA ASN A 317 6.58 32.45 10.79
C ASN A 317 6.52 33.97 10.48
N HIS A 318 5.63 34.41 9.58
CA HIS A 318 5.44 35.84 9.31
C HIS A 318 4.81 36.56 10.51
N GLY A 319 3.83 35.96 11.17
CA GLY A 319 3.23 36.51 12.39
C GLY A 319 4.24 36.66 13.54
N ALA A 320 5.09 35.65 13.75
CA ALA A 320 6.16 35.69 14.74
C ALA A 320 7.18 36.81 14.44
N SER A 321 7.57 36.99 13.17
CA SER A 321 8.46 38.09 12.76
C SER A 321 7.83 39.46 13.04
N ALA A 322 6.56 39.67 12.67
CA ALA A 322 5.85 40.93 12.93
C ALA A 322 5.69 41.24 14.44
N THR A 323 5.69 40.23 15.31
CA THR A 323 5.74 40.45 16.76
C THR A 323 7.14 40.74 17.32
N ALA A 324 8.21 40.40 16.60
CA ALA A 324 9.59 40.70 17.01
C ALA A 324 9.96 42.18 16.78
N ASP A 325 9.55 42.74 15.64
CA ASP A 325 9.86 44.14 15.28
C ASP A 325 9.22 45.17 16.24
N ASN A 326 8.15 44.78 16.96
CA ASN A 326 7.49 45.60 17.98
C ASN A 326 8.18 45.57 19.38
N GLN A 327 9.39 44.99 19.51
CA GLN A 327 10.19 45.07 20.74
C GLN A 327 11.58 45.74 20.56
N VAL A 328 11.67 46.74 19.68
CA VAL A 328 12.81 47.67 19.70
C VAL A 328 12.58 48.73 20.78
N LEU A 329 13.53 48.85 21.72
CA LEU A 329 13.46 49.78 22.85
C LEU A 329 13.51 51.25 22.39
N SER A 330 12.71 52.10 23.05
CA SER A 330 12.72 53.55 22.80
C SER A 330 14.05 54.19 23.20
N CYS A 331 14.72 54.84 22.25
CA CYS A 331 15.88 55.70 22.46
C CYS A 331 15.82 56.90 21.50
N PRO A 332 15.59 58.13 21.99
CA PRO A 332 15.55 59.31 21.14
C PRO A 332 16.96 59.88 20.90
N THR A 333 17.34 60.10 19.64
CA THR A 333 18.46 60.97 19.25
C THR A 333 18.11 61.59 17.88
N GLU A 334 18.56 62.82 17.63
CA GLU A 334 17.89 63.74 16.70
C GLU A 334 18.40 63.73 15.24
N VAL A 335 17.66 64.47 14.42
CA VAL A 335 17.80 64.75 12.98
C VAL A 335 19.20 64.88 12.38
N SER A 336 19.32 64.41 11.13
CA SER A 336 19.81 65.22 10.01
C SER A 336 19.21 64.75 8.67
N GLU A 337 19.01 65.68 7.74
CA GLU A 337 18.35 65.46 6.44
C GLU A 337 19.35 65.18 5.29
N VAL A 338 18.83 65.16 4.05
CA VAL A 338 19.49 65.11 2.72
C VAL A 338 19.59 63.71 2.08
N SER A 339 19.34 63.48 0.78
CA SER A 339 18.47 64.07 -0.27
C SER A 339 18.70 63.26 -1.56
N ALA A 340 17.88 63.47 -2.61
CA ALA A 340 17.94 62.85 -3.95
C ALA A 340 17.69 61.31 -3.98
N ASP A 341 16.71 60.76 -4.71
CA ASP A 341 16.24 60.94 -6.10
C ASP A 341 16.93 59.99 -7.11
N ASN A 342 16.22 58.93 -7.52
CA ASN A 342 15.76 58.82 -8.91
C ASN A 342 14.68 57.72 -9.11
N THR A 343 14.00 57.79 -10.26
CA THR A 343 12.92 56.88 -10.68
C THR A 343 13.33 56.14 -11.96
N ILE A 344 12.90 54.88 -12.18
CA ILE A 344 12.38 54.31 -13.45
C ILE A 344 12.16 52.79 -13.32
N ASP A 345 11.25 52.27 -14.15
CA ASP A 345 10.63 50.93 -14.13
C ASP A 345 11.37 49.93 -15.11
N PRO A 346 10.78 48.91 -15.76
CA PRO A 346 11.31 47.55 -15.65
C PRO A 346 11.81 46.93 -16.97
N SER A 347 12.37 45.70 -16.93
CA SER A 347 12.21 44.76 -18.06
C SER A 347 12.56 43.31 -17.75
N SER A 348 11.72 42.43 -18.30
CA SER A 348 11.80 40.97 -18.28
C SER A 348 12.98 40.40 -19.09
N GLN A 349 13.44 39.20 -18.73
CA GLN A 349 13.83 38.18 -19.71
C GLN A 349 13.33 36.79 -19.31
N ASN A 350 12.62 36.14 -20.23
CA ASN A 350 12.38 34.69 -20.19
C ASN A 350 13.60 33.98 -20.80
N THR A 351 13.99 32.83 -20.24
CA THR A 351 14.80 31.83 -20.97
C THR A 351 14.17 30.46 -20.80
N LEU A 352 13.93 29.78 -21.92
CA LEU A 352 13.29 28.48 -22.02
C LEU A 352 14.37 27.44 -22.33
N MET A 353 14.51 26.41 -21.50
CA MET A 353 15.37 25.25 -21.81
C MET A 353 14.58 23.95 -21.81
N GLN A 354 14.49 23.35 -23.00
CA GLN A 354 14.12 21.96 -23.19
C GLN A 354 15.34 21.08 -22.88
N LEU A 355 15.14 19.99 -22.13
CA LEU A 355 16.11 18.89 -22.06
C LEU A 355 15.35 17.56 -22.17
N ASN A 356 15.51 16.90 -23.31
CA ASN A 356 15.15 15.50 -23.48
C ASN A 356 16.21 14.64 -22.79
N HIS A 357 15.82 13.57 -22.10
CA HIS A 357 16.76 12.48 -21.81
C HIS A 357 16.03 11.14 -21.66
N ASP A 358 16.14 10.29 -22.68
CA ASP A 358 15.83 8.87 -22.55
C ASP A 358 16.84 8.21 -21.58
N SER A 359 16.36 7.37 -20.66
CA SER A 359 17.23 6.56 -19.79
C SER A 359 16.51 5.29 -19.32
N ASN A 360 16.56 4.25 -20.15
CA ASN A 360 16.15 2.90 -19.75
C ASN A 360 17.27 2.27 -18.90
N VAL A 361 17.00 2.00 -17.62
CA VAL A 361 17.86 1.17 -16.75
C VAL A 361 16.96 0.22 -15.94
N PRO A 362 17.15 -1.12 -16.03
CA PRO A 362 16.36 -2.06 -15.23
C PRO A 362 16.83 -2.10 -13.78
N SER A 363 15.90 -2.06 -12.83
CA SER A 363 16.22 -2.26 -11.41
C SER A 363 16.56 -3.74 -11.13
N SER A 364 17.61 -3.98 -10.34
CA SER A 364 18.09 -5.32 -9.98
C SER A 364 17.28 -5.92 -8.84
N PHE A 365 16.82 -7.16 -9.02
CA PHE A 365 16.03 -7.91 -8.03
C PHE A 365 16.81 -8.20 -6.73
N TYR A 366 16.08 -8.22 -5.61
CA TYR A 366 16.40 -9.01 -4.44
C TYR A 366 15.26 -10.02 -4.25
N ASP A 367 15.51 -11.31 -4.50
CA ASP A 367 14.52 -12.34 -4.28
C ASP A 367 14.29 -12.55 -2.78
N SER A 368 13.01 -12.53 -2.36
CA SER A 368 12.59 -12.86 -1.00
C SER A 368 11.51 -13.94 -1.05
N GLU A 369 11.95 -15.17 -1.33
CA GLU A 369 11.10 -16.36 -1.22
C GLU A 369 10.79 -16.68 0.25
N THR A 370 9.60 -16.32 0.71
CA THR A 370 9.01 -16.87 1.95
C THR A 370 7.57 -17.31 1.70
N SER A 371 7.40 -18.30 0.81
CA SER A 371 6.17 -19.10 0.78
C SER A 371 6.29 -20.26 1.77
N ALA A 372 5.35 -20.36 2.70
CA ALA A 372 5.29 -21.41 3.71
C ALA A 372 3.88 -21.97 3.83
N ASP A 373 3.53 -22.91 2.94
CA ASP A 373 2.33 -23.74 3.07
C ASP A 373 2.50 -24.75 4.21
N GLU A 374 1.77 -24.57 5.32
CA GLU A 374 1.56 -25.63 6.31
C GLU A 374 0.12 -26.20 6.19
N LEU A 375 -0.03 -27.21 5.32
CA LEU A 375 -1.24 -28.02 5.23
C LEU A 375 -1.27 -29.07 6.36
N THR A 376 -1.87 -28.72 7.50
CA THR A 376 -2.10 -29.66 8.61
C THR A 376 -3.23 -30.64 8.29
N MET A 377 -2.89 -31.90 8.02
CA MET A 377 -3.84 -33.02 7.87
C MET A 377 -3.42 -34.16 8.82
N ASP A 378 -4.19 -34.36 9.89
CA ASP A 378 -3.91 -35.39 10.90
C ASP A 378 -4.14 -36.82 10.39
N VAL A 379 -3.07 -37.62 10.31
CA VAL A 379 -3.13 -39.08 10.11
C VAL A 379 -2.07 -39.77 10.98
N PRO A 380 -2.44 -40.74 11.84
CA PRO A 380 -1.49 -41.38 12.77
C PRO A 380 -0.53 -42.39 12.09
N PRO A 381 0.66 -42.64 12.67
CA PRO A 381 1.77 -43.28 11.95
C PRO A 381 1.73 -44.82 11.92
N VAL A 382 1.99 -45.39 10.74
CA VAL A 382 2.27 -46.82 10.53
C VAL A 382 3.77 -47.05 10.26
N LYS A 383 4.30 -48.22 10.66
CA LYS A 383 5.73 -48.43 10.88
C LYS A 383 6.51 -48.90 9.64
N ARG A 384 7.46 -48.06 9.20
CA ARG A 384 8.87 -48.38 8.88
C ARG A 384 9.19 -49.60 7.99
N ALA A 385 9.70 -49.32 6.79
CA ALA A 385 10.65 -50.18 6.06
C ALA A 385 11.88 -49.37 5.59
N LYS A 386 12.98 -50.03 5.18
CA LYS A 386 14.22 -49.39 4.71
C LYS A 386 14.68 -50.00 3.37
N SER A 387 15.16 -49.19 2.42
CA SER A 387 16.11 -49.65 1.40
C SER A 387 16.94 -48.52 0.78
N VAL A 388 18.25 -48.76 0.77
CA VAL A 388 19.41 -47.97 0.29
C VAL A 388 19.28 -47.46 -1.17
N PRO A 389 19.84 -46.28 -1.54
CA PRO A 389 19.81 -45.74 -2.90
C PRO A 389 20.88 -46.34 -3.85
N ARG A 390 20.77 -46.09 -5.16
CA ARG A 390 21.86 -46.29 -6.15
C ARG A 390 22.00 -45.11 -7.12
N PHE A 391 23.22 -44.99 -7.64
CA PHE A 391 23.75 -43.89 -8.47
C PHE A 391 23.44 -44.05 -9.97
N CYS A 392 23.38 -42.91 -10.69
CA CYS A 392 23.75 -42.65 -12.11
C CYS A 392 23.35 -43.65 -13.23
N ARG A 393 23.24 -43.24 -14.51
CA ARG A 393 24.00 -42.21 -15.24
C ARG A 393 23.24 -41.73 -16.48
N ARG A 394 23.56 -40.52 -16.99
CA ARG A 394 23.18 -40.09 -18.34
C ARG A 394 23.69 -41.07 -19.41
N GLN A 395 22.94 -41.22 -20.50
CA GLN A 395 23.53 -41.23 -21.83
C GLN A 395 22.60 -40.55 -22.85
N SER A 396 23.20 -39.83 -23.78
CA SER A 396 22.55 -39.13 -24.89
C SER A 396 22.78 -39.91 -26.19
N GLY A 397 21.77 -39.99 -27.04
CA GLY A 397 21.89 -40.60 -28.37
C GLY A 397 20.86 -40.01 -29.33
N SER A 398 21.34 -39.22 -30.30
CA SER A 398 20.56 -38.79 -31.46
C SER A 398 20.47 -39.89 -32.51
N ASN A 399 19.44 -39.87 -33.35
CA ASN A 399 19.60 -39.81 -34.80
C ASN A 399 18.24 -39.56 -35.50
N THR A 400 18.32 -39.23 -36.78
CA THR A 400 17.24 -38.62 -37.60
C THR A 400 16.95 -39.49 -38.85
N VAL A 401 16.21 -38.94 -39.83
CA VAL A 401 16.21 -39.30 -41.28
C VAL A 401 15.12 -40.27 -41.81
N THR A 402 14.06 -39.69 -42.42
CA THR A 402 13.26 -40.16 -43.61
C THR A 402 12.38 -41.45 -43.54
N SER A 403 11.37 -41.67 -44.41
CA SER A 403 10.49 -40.79 -45.26
C SER A 403 9.37 -41.63 -45.92
N SER A 404 8.50 -40.95 -46.73
CA SER A 404 7.63 -41.51 -47.78
C SER A 404 6.35 -42.23 -47.30
N ILE A 405 5.11 -41.73 -47.55
CA ILE A 405 4.38 -41.40 -48.80
C ILE A 405 3.59 -42.59 -49.37
N ASN A 406 2.26 -42.54 -49.18
CA ASN A 406 1.17 -42.87 -50.12
C ASN A 406 -0.18 -42.78 -49.35
N GLY A 407 -1.30 -42.27 -49.90
CA GLY A 407 -1.50 -41.56 -51.17
C GLY A 407 -2.91 -41.80 -51.75
N LYS A 408 -3.52 -40.75 -52.34
CA LYS A 408 -4.77 -40.74 -53.13
C LYS A 408 -6.11 -40.89 -52.38
N ASP A 409 -7.25 -40.43 -52.91
CA ASP A 409 -7.65 -39.21 -53.68
C ASP A 409 -9.18 -39.30 -53.98
N VAL A 410 -9.75 -38.29 -54.67
CA VAL A 410 -11.07 -38.31 -55.38
C VAL A 410 -12.33 -38.12 -54.49
N THR A 411 -13.38 -37.41 -54.92
CA THR A 411 -13.56 -35.94 -55.18
C THR A 411 -15.01 -35.66 -55.62
N LEU A 412 -15.58 -34.49 -55.24
CA LEU A 412 -16.79 -33.85 -55.83
C LEU A 412 -18.11 -34.65 -55.65
N SER A 413 -19.34 -34.14 -55.88
CA SER A 413 -19.87 -32.84 -56.37
C SER A 413 -21.15 -32.50 -55.55
N GLU A 414 -21.37 -31.27 -55.06
CA GLU A 414 -22.06 -30.15 -55.75
C GLU A 414 -23.52 -30.40 -56.17
N THR A 415 -24.46 -29.66 -55.55
CA THR A 415 -25.73 -29.13 -56.11
C THR A 415 -26.19 -27.94 -55.25
N ALA A 416 -27.03 -27.06 -55.78
CA ALA A 416 -27.38 -25.77 -55.18
C ALA A 416 -28.89 -25.57 -54.97
N GLU A 417 -29.23 -24.63 -54.08
CA GLU A 417 -30.32 -23.63 -54.23
C GLU A 417 -29.90 -22.33 -53.53
#